data_AF-A0A1H3VVK8-F1
#
_entry.id   AF-A0A1H3VVK8-F1
#
_cell.length_a   1.000
_cell.length_b   1.000
_cell.length_c   1.000
_cell.angle_alpha   90.00
_cell.angle_beta   90.00
_cell.angle_gamma   90.00
#
_symmetry.space_group_name_H-M   'P 1'
#
loop_
_entity.id
_entity.type
_entity.pdbx_description
1 polymer ?
#
loop_
_entity_poly.entity_id
_entity_poly.type
_entity_poly.pdbx_seq_one_letter_code
_entity_poly.pdbx_strand_id
1 'polypeptide(L)'
;MIIKAIYTKEWLKLRWYFWGLCLTALGAGSYFWFHLNFAFKSIEPESMMWYRFAQIGDKPYTNLALFFLFSAVVIAVAQFLPETIRNRVRILIHLPCRLQTIAAHHLLAGGSSIFIINGLAGSLIVAVIMRYYPPDVVWVAAKDCFFWTLLGLALYLGLSGAILERDLWRKSLKLLFSLLLGLLYFKNHYTSIDLLLVLVVLWLTLPVYDSFLSVKRQRLHSFLFKISILPLCLLLIMIGVNRYQQEYSRHFEQYYIFFSPILNDFIYQKNGKGHNFIYGTQEQTFDRVTYESNLPFVYWKNLDIQGKLPIQINHESFDKERIRAARQSLQYHPSDLQPKEVGLYPLFNPISNQGVIPFPEEALALKSDRIIVYNCETVKENERLSNEVNQQLLAAGAIFPLRHIWGKTTNMKPFDWGYFVKDDMGKILNLRRANNSISVAPVPTPDNIGSIVHMRITENRLQNFYGYAIDVNSTVYLVSYPDYQFIPLNLQDFDYRSMKFHLLADPLHYLVRYDDETIYRAALFDKHYQLVATTSLPTP
;
A
#
# COMPACT_ATOMS: atom_id res chain seq x y z
N MET A 1 -28.65 -27.73 32.41
CA MET A 1 -29.74 -28.20 31.51
C MET A 1 -30.14 -27.13 30.48
N ILE A 2 -30.43 -25.88 30.89
CA ILE A 2 -30.94 -24.81 30.01
C ILE A 2 -29.93 -24.36 28.94
N ILE A 3 -28.64 -24.21 29.30
CA ILE A 3 -27.58 -23.83 28.34
C ILE A 3 -27.46 -24.86 27.21
N LYS A 4 -27.48 -26.16 27.55
CA LYS A 4 -27.46 -27.25 26.56
C LYS A 4 -28.65 -27.15 25.60
N ALA A 5 -29.84 -26.85 26.13
CA ALA A 5 -31.03 -26.66 25.31
C ALA A 5 -30.92 -25.47 24.33
N ILE A 6 -30.27 -24.37 24.76
CA ILE A 6 -29.98 -23.23 23.87
C ILE A 6 -29.11 -23.70 22.70
N TYR A 7 -27.97 -24.35 22.96
CA TYR A 7 -27.08 -24.82 21.89
C TYR A 7 -27.76 -25.85 20.96
N THR A 8 -28.54 -26.79 21.51
CA THR A 8 -29.28 -27.76 20.68
C THR A 8 -30.29 -27.05 19.77
N LYS A 9 -31.00 -26.05 20.29
CA LYS A 9 -31.95 -25.26 19.49
C LYS A 9 -31.24 -24.48 18.38
N GLU A 10 -30.16 -23.78 18.72
CA GLU A 10 -29.39 -22.99 17.75
C GLU A 10 -28.78 -23.89 16.68
N TRP A 11 -28.25 -25.05 17.06
CA TRP A 11 -27.71 -26.03 16.12
C TRP A 11 -28.77 -26.53 15.12
N LEU A 12 -29.97 -26.86 15.59
CA LEU A 12 -31.05 -27.31 14.70
C LEU A 12 -31.43 -26.26 13.65
N LYS A 13 -31.32 -24.97 13.99
CA LYS A 13 -31.54 -23.86 13.04
C LYS A 13 -30.38 -23.69 12.07
N LEU A 14 -29.15 -23.74 12.58
CA LEU A 14 -27.96 -23.36 11.82
C LEU A 14 -27.32 -24.51 11.02
N ARG A 15 -27.54 -25.78 11.39
CA ARG A 15 -26.80 -26.94 10.85
C ARG A 15 -26.72 -27.00 9.33
N TRP A 16 -27.80 -26.74 8.61
CA TRP A 16 -27.81 -26.83 7.15
C TRP A 16 -27.05 -25.66 6.50
N TYR A 17 -27.20 -24.45 7.04
CA TYR A 17 -26.42 -23.29 6.62
C TYR A 17 -24.94 -23.47 6.95
N PHE A 18 -24.64 -24.03 8.13
CA PHE A 18 -23.28 -24.35 8.56
C PHE A 18 -22.61 -25.32 7.58
N TRP A 19 -23.23 -26.47 7.32
CA TRP A 19 -22.68 -27.46 6.38
C TRP A 19 -22.59 -26.93 4.95
N GLY A 20 -23.61 -26.19 4.50
CA GLY A 20 -23.60 -25.53 3.19
C GLY A 20 -22.45 -24.55 3.05
N LEU A 21 -22.22 -23.69 4.05
CA LEU A 21 -21.10 -22.73 4.05
C LEU A 21 -19.74 -23.43 4.15
N CYS A 22 -19.61 -24.51 4.95
CA CYS A 22 -18.38 -25.31 4.99
C CYS A 22 -18.09 -25.96 3.63
N LEU A 23 -19.10 -26.50 2.95
CA LEU A 23 -18.95 -27.08 1.61
C LEU A 23 -18.56 -26.01 0.58
N THR A 24 -19.18 -24.83 0.65
CA THR A 24 -18.80 -23.69 -0.19
C THR A 24 -17.37 -23.24 0.08
N ALA A 25 -16.92 -23.22 1.35
CA ALA A 25 -15.53 -22.91 1.70
C ALA A 25 -14.56 -23.92 1.08
N LEU A 26 -14.87 -25.22 1.14
CA LEU A 26 -14.07 -26.28 0.50
C LEU A 26 -14.02 -26.12 -1.03
N GLY A 27 -15.16 -25.83 -1.67
CA GLY A 27 -15.24 -25.57 -3.10
C GLY A 27 -14.44 -24.34 -3.52
N ALA A 28 -14.58 -23.23 -2.78
CA ALA A 28 -13.84 -22.00 -3.02
C ALA A 28 -12.34 -22.18 -2.80
N GLY A 29 -11.93 -22.90 -1.75
CA GLY A 29 -10.53 -23.25 -1.51
C GLY A 29 -9.93 -24.13 -2.61
N SER A 30 -10.70 -25.10 -3.10
CA SER A 30 -10.28 -25.97 -4.22
C SER A 30 -10.14 -25.19 -5.53
N TYR A 31 -11.08 -24.31 -5.82
CA TYR A 31 -11.01 -23.39 -6.96
C TYR A 31 -9.79 -22.47 -6.87
N PHE A 32 -9.55 -21.90 -5.68
CA PHE A 32 -8.38 -21.05 -5.44
C PHE A 32 -7.07 -21.79 -5.62
N TRP A 33 -6.96 -23.03 -5.12
CA TRP A 33 -5.80 -23.88 -5.36
C TRP A 33 -5.56 -24.12 -6.85
N PHE A 34 -6.60 -24.47 -7.60
CA PHE A 34 -6.49 -24.70 -9.05
C PHE A 34 -6.04 -23.44 -9.79
N HIS A 35 -6.69 -22.30 -9.49
CA HIS A 35 -6.37 -21.01 -10.10
C HIS A 35 -4.94 -20.57 -9.79
N LEU A 36 -4.50 -20.70 -8.53
CA LEU A 36 -3.13 -20.33 -8.13
C LEU A 36 -2.10 -21.25 -8.78
N ASN A 37 -2.34 -22.56 -8.78
CA ASN A 37 -1.48 -23.53 -9.45
C ASN A 37 -1.35 -23.21 -10.95
N PHE A 38 -2.46 -22.87 -11.61
CA PHE A 38 -2.44 -22.48 -13.02
C PHE A 38 -1.65 -21.19 -13.25
N ALA A 39 -1.82 -20.19 -12.37
CA ALA A 39 -1.10 -18.92 -12.45
C ALA A 39 0.42 -19.10 -12.34
N PHE A 40 0.91 -19.93 -11.40
CA PHE A 40 2.33 -20.26 -11.29
C PHE A 40 2.85 -21.02 -12.51
N LYS A 41 2.10 -21.98 -13.04
CA LYS A 41 2.51 -22.75 -14.21
C LYS A 41 2.48 -21.98 -15.54
N SER A 42 1.76 -20.86 -15.58
CA SER A 42 1.58 -20.06 -16.80
C SER A 42 2.49 -18.84 -16.86
N ILE A 43 3.34 -18.63 -15.85
CA ILE A 43 4.24 -17.48 -15.76
C ILE A 43 5.68 -17.96 -15.56
N GLU A 44 6.60 -17.40 -16.33
CA GLU A 44 8.02 -17.74 -16.25
C GLU A 44 8.83 -16.45 -16.14
N PRO A 45 9.71 -16.31 -15.14
CA PRO A 45 9.92 -17.22 -14.00
C PRO A 45 8.81 -17.11 -12.94
N GLU A 46 8.67 -18.15 -12.09
CA GLU A 46 7.68 -18.19 -11.00
C GLU A 46 7.81 -17.05 -9.98
N SER A 47 9.03 -16.52 -9.81
CA SER A 47 9.33 -15.35 -8.97
C SER A 47 8.56 -14.09 -9.38
N MET A 48 8.04 -14.01 -10.60
CA MET A 48 7.15 -12.93 -11.02
C MET A 48 5.83 -12.93 -10.21
N MET A 49 5.35 -14.08 -9.74
CA MET A 49 4.21 -14.13 -8.81
C MET A 49 4.54 -13.52 -7.45
N TRP A 50 5.75 -13.76 -6.94
CA TRP A 50 6.23 -13.17 -5.69
C TRP A 50 6.38 -11.66 -5.83
N TYR A 51 6.85 -11.19 -6.99
CA TYR A 51 6.90 -9.78 -7.34
C TYR A 51 5.51 -9.14 -7.38
N ARG A 52 4.52 -9.76 -8.03
CA ARG A 52 3.12 -9.29 -8.03
C ARG A 52 2.58 -9.13 -6.61
N PHE A 53 2.85 -10.11 -5.75
CA PHE A 53 2.44 -10.05 -4.36
C PHE A 53 3.14 -8.92 -3.58
N ALA A 54 4.47 -8.94 -3.52
CA ALA A 54 5.25 -8.10 -2.61
C ALA A 54 5.47 -6.67 -3.12
N GLN A 55 5.53 -6.46 -4.43
CA GLN A 55 5.88 -5.17 -5.03
C GLN A 55 4.67 -4.45 -5.64
N ILE A 56 3.73 -5.19 -6.21
CA ILE A 56 2.50 -4.61 -6.80
C ILE A 56 1.34 -4.60 -5.78
N GLY A 57 1.33 -5.52 -4.81
CA GLY A 57 0.23 -5.67 -3.85
C GLY A 57 -0.94 -6.49 -4.38
N ASP A 58 -0.73 -7.26 -5.46
CA ASP A 58 -1.75 -8.11 -6.08
C ASP A 58 -1.83 -9.45 -5.33
N LYS A 59 -2.77 -9.52 -4.37
CA LYS A 59 -2.99 -10.70 -3.52
C LYS A 59 -3.99 -11.65 -4.19
N PRO A 60 -3.60 -12.89 -4.53
CA PRO A 60 -4.41 -13.78 -5.36
C PRO A 60 -5.69 -14.29 -4.66
N TYR A 61 -5.76 -14.20 -3.32
CA TYR A 61 -6.90 -14.66 -2.52
C TYR A 61 -7.92 -13.53 -2.23
N THR A 62 -7.71 -12.30 -2.71
CA THR A 62 -8.58 -11.14 -2.40
C THR A 62 -10.05 -11.38 -2.77
N ASN A 63 -10.32 -12.08 -3.87
CA ASN A 63 -11.69 -12.40 -4.30
C ASN A 63 -12.47 -13.26 -3.29
N LEU A 64 -11.76 -13.98 -2.41
CA LEU A 64 -12.38 -14.80 -1.37
C LEU A 64 -12.75 -14.01 -0.12
N ALA A 65 -12.27 -12.76 0.04
CA ALA A 65 -12.53 -11.94 1.20
C ALA A 65 -14.03 -11.74 1.46
N LEU A 66 -14.83 -11.60 0.40
CA LEU A 66 -16.28 -11.44 0.49
C LEU A 66 -16.98 -12.67 1.11
N PHE A 67 -16.41 -13.87 0.98
CA PHE A 67 -16.98 -15.08 1.59
C PHE A 67 -17.05 -14.96 3.13
N PHE A 68 -16.04 -14.35 3.75
CA PHE A 68 -15.97 -14.19 5.21
C PHE A 68 -17.08 -13.29 5.76
N LEU A 69 -17.48 -12.27 4.99
CA LEU A 69 -18.58 -11.38 5.35
C LEU A 69 -19.93 -12.03 5.03
N PHE A 70 -20.02 -12.68 3.87
CA PHE A 70 -21.22 -13.39 3.43
C PHE A 70 -21.63 -14.48 4.43
N SER A 71 -20.68 -15.30 4.91
CA SER A 71 -20.95 -16.34 5.91
C SER A 71 -21.56 -15.74 7.19
N ALA A 72 -21.05 -14.60 7.66
CA ALA A 72 -21.55 -13.91 8.84
C ALA A 72 -22.97 -13.36 8.66
N VAL A 73 -23.28 -12.80 7.48
CA VAL A 73 -24.62 -12.32 7.12
C VAL A 73 -25.60 -13.50 7.13
N VAL A 74 -25.26 -14.61 6.48
CA VAL A 74 -26.12 -15.81 6.41
C VAL A 74 -26.40 -16.35 7.80
N ILE A 75 -25.40 -16.47 8.67
CA ILE A 75 -25.58 -16.95 10.04
C ILE A 75 -26.44 -15.98 10.86
N ALA A 76 -26.20 -14.67 10.79
CA ALA A 76 -27.02 -13.67 11.51
C ALA A 76 -28.50 -13.74 11.11
N VAL A 77 -28.77 -13.80 9.81
CA VAL A 77 -30.12 -13.87 9.24
C VAL A 77 -30.78 -15.19 9.62
N ALA A 78 -30.13 -16.33 9.39
CA ALA A 78 -30.69 -17.64 9.71
C ALA A 78 -30.97 -17.80 11.21
N GLN A 79 -30.15 -17.19 12.06
CA GLN A 79 -30.28 -17.32 13.51
C GLN A 79 -31.47 -16.55 14.09
N PHE A 80 -31.65 -15.29 13.67
CA PHE A 80 -32.55 -14.35 14.34
C PHE A 80 -33.76 -13.92 13.51
N LEU A 81 -33.66 -13.85 12.17
CA LEU A 81 -34.75 -13.32 11.34
C LEU A 81 -36.04 -14.17 11.43
N PRO A 82 -35.99 -15.52 11.34
CA PRO A 82 -37.19 -16.35 11.49
C PRO A 82 -37.84 -16.22 12.87
N GLU A 83 -37.04 -16.00 13.92
CA GLU A 83 -37.53 -15.87 15.30
C GLU A 83 -38.24 -14.54 15.51
N THR A 84 -37.73 -13.46 14.90
CA THR A 84 -38.39 -12.15 14.90
C THR A 84 -39.71 -12.19 14.13
N ILE A 85 -39.73 -12.76 12.91
CA ILE A 85 -40.95 -12.87 12.09
C ILE A 85 -42.04 -13.69 12.82
N ARG A 86 -41.64 -14.79 13.49
CA ARG A 86 -42.57 -15.66 14.22
C ARG A 86 -42.90 -15.17 15.63
N ASN A 87 -42.43 -13.98 16.03
CA ASN A 87 -42.61 -13.41 17.38
C ASN A 87 -42.12 -14.31 18.54
N ARG A 88 -41.20 -15.24 18.25
CA ARG A 88 -40.68 -16.23 19.21
C ARG A 88 -39.54 -15.71 20.07
N VAL A 89 -38.98 -14.54 19.75
CA VAL A 89 -37.96 -13.86 20.55
C VAL A 89 -38.44 -13.60 21.98
N ARG A 90 -39.75 -13.37 22.17
CA ARG A 90 -40.33 -13.22 23.51
C ARG A 90 -40.18 -14.50 24.32
N ILE A 91 -40.42 -15.67 23.72
CA ILE A 91 -40.30 -16.98 24.38
C ILE A 91 -38.84 -17.28 24.76
N LEU A 92 -37.89 -16.94 23.87
CA LEU A 92 -36.45 -17.06 24.12
C LEU A 92 -35.98 -16.34 25.39
N ILE A 93 -36.59 -15.18 25.68
CA ILE A 93 -36.19 -14.27 26.77
C ILE A 93 -36.85 -14.63 28.13
N HIS A 94 -37.81 -15.57 28.16
CA HIS A 94 -38.53 -15.98 29.39
C HIS A 94 -38.01 -17.28 30.01
N LEU A 95 -36.87 -17.82 29.53
CA LEU A 95 -36.21 -18.94 30.20
C LEU A 95 -35.82 -18.56 31.63
N PRO A 96 -35.81 -19.51 32.60
CA PRO A 96 -35.49 -19.25 34.01
C PRO A 96 -33.97 -19.07 34.20
N CYS A 97 -33.42 -18.07 33.52
CA CYS A 97 -32.02 -17.67 33.49
C CYS A 97 -31.95 -16.14 33.33
N ARG A 98 -30.83 -15.54 33.75
CA ARG A 98 -30.60 -14.11 33.54
C ARG A 98 -30.54 -13.82 32.03
N LEU A 99 -31.15 -12.71 31.61
CA LEU A 99 -31.19 -12.32 30.18
C LEU A 99 -29.79 -12.16 29.58
N GLN A 100 -28.83 -11.64 30.36
CA GLN A 100 -27.43 -11.54 29.97
C GLN A 100 -26.85 -12.91 29.58
N THR A 101 -27.11 -13.94 30.39
CA THR A 101 -26.65 -15.30 30.12
C THR A 101 -27.31 -15.86 28.87
N ILE A 102 -28.62 -15.65 28.70
CA ILE A 102 -29.34 -16.10 27.51
C ILE A 102 -28.77 -15.44 26.25
N ALA A 103 -28.69 -14.10 26.23
CA ALA A 103 -28.17 -13.34 25.09
C ALA A 103 -26.73 -13.77 24.75
N ALA A 104 -25.85 -13.87 25.75
CA ALA A 104 -24.48 -14.30 25.55
C ALA A 104 -24.38 -15.69 24.89
N HIS A 105 -25.16 -16.67 25.34
CA HIS A 105 -25.08 -18.02 24.79
C HIS A 105 -25.66 -18.14 23.37
N HIS A 106 -26.69 -17.35 23.03
CA HIS A 106 -27.15 -17.26 21.63
C HIS A 106 -26.09 -16.64 20.72
N LEU A 107 -25.44 -15.56 21.16
CA LEU A 107 -24.38 -14.92 20.38
C LEU A 107 -23.14 -15.81 20.25
N LEU A 108 -22.77 -16.53 21.31
CA LEU A 108 -21.68 -17.50 21.27
C LEU A 108 -21.96 -18.63 20.29
N ALA A 109 -23.20 -19.12 20.18
CA ALA A 109 -23.53 -20.18 19.22
C ALA A 109 -23.34 -19.74 17.76
N GLY A 110 -23.83 -18.55 17.40
CA GLY A 110 -23.67 -18.00 16.04
C GLY A 110 -22.23 -17.56 15.76
N GLY A 111 -21.61 -16.84 16.71
CA GLY A 111 -20.22 -16.41 16.63
C GLY A 111 -19.24 -17.59 16.50
N SER A 112 -19.44 -18.68 17.23
CA SER A 112 -18.61 -19.90 17.10
C SER A 112 -18.79 -20.55 15.74
N SER A 113 -20.01 -20.57 15.20
CA SER A 113 -20.26 -21.08 13.84
C SER A 113 -19.48 -20.28 12.80
N ILE A 114 -19.50 -18.95 12.88
CA ILE A 114 -18.73 -18.06 11.99
C ILE A 114 -17.24 -18.30 12.16
N PHE A 115 -16.75 -18.37 13.40
CA PHE A 115 -15.33 -18.61 13.67
C PHE A 115 -14.85 -19.94 13.07
N ILE A 116 -15.65 -21.00 13.16
CA ILE A 116 -15.30 -22.30 12.58
C ILE A 116 -15.34 -22.25 11.05
N ILE A 117 -16.38 -21.68 10.44
CA ILE A 117 -16.53 -21.58 8.97
C ILE A 117 -15.41 -20.73 8.37
N ASN A 118 -15.18 -19.54 8.93
CA ASN A 118 -14.15 -18.62 8.46
C ASN A 118 -12.74 -19.13 8.80
N GLY A 119 -12.58 -19.81 9.93
CA GLY A 119 -11.34 -20.51 10.29
C GLY A 119 -11.00 -21.62 9.30
N LEU A 120 -11.98 -22.40 8.85
CA LEU A 120 -11.81 -23.38 7.78
C LEU A 120 -11.38 -22.70 6.47
N ALA A 121 -12.12 -21.68 6.02
CA ALA A 121 -11.79 -20.95 4.79
C ALA A 121 -10.39 -20.32 4.84
N GLY A 122 -10.05 -19.64 5.94
CA GLY A 122 -8.74 -19.05 6.16
C GLY A 122 -7.62 -20.09 6.19
N SER A 123 -7.84 -21.24 6.85
CA SER A 123 -6.86 -22.33 6.89
C SER A 123 -6.61 -22.93 5.50
N LEU A 124 -7.65 -23.07 4.67
CA LEU A 124 -7.49 -23.53 3.29
C LEU A 124 -6.69 -22.52 2.46
N ILE A 125 -6.99 -21.22 2.57
CA ILE A 125 -6.22 -20.16 1.88
C ILE A 125 -4.76 -20.20 2.31
N VAL A 126 -4.49 -20.23 3.61
CA VAL A 126 -3.13 -20.25 4.16
C VAL A 126 -2.38 -21.52 3.75
N ALA A 127 -3.03 -22.69 3.79
CA ALA A 127 -2.43 -23.95 3.36
C ALA A 127 -2.04 -23.93 1.87
N VAL A 128 -2.90 -23.35 1.02
CA VAL A 128 -2.62 -23.18 -0.41
C VAL A 128 -1.46 -22.19 -0.62
N ILE A 129 -1.45 -21.04 0.06
CA ILE A 129 -0.40 -20.03 -0.05
C ILE A 129 0.96 -20.57 0.43
N MET A 130 0.99 -21.31 1.53
CA MET A 130 2.21 -21.90 2.10
C MET A 130 2.91 -22.88 1.16
N ARG A 131 2.22 -23.40 0.15
CA ARG A 131 2.82 -24.27 -0.87
C ARG A 131 3.64 -23.51 -1.91
N TYR A 132 3.34 -22.24 -2.17
CA TYR A 132 3.90 -21.47 -3.28
C TYR A 132 4.70 -20.24 -2.84
N TYR A 133 4.54 -19.80 -1.60
CA TYR A 133 5.10 -18.56 -1.09
C TYR A 133 5.83 -18.76 0.23
N PRO A 134 6.84 -17.93 0.54
CA PRO A 134 7.63 -18.08 1.75
C PRO A 134 6.84 -17.61 2.99
N PRO A 135 7.29 -17.95 4.21
CA PRO A 135 6.60 -17.62 5.46
C PRO A 135 6.19 -16.14 5.61
N ASP A 136 6.98 -15.22 5.06
CA ASP A 136 6.73 -13.78 5.04
C ASP A 136 5.37 -13.42 4.38
N VAL A 137 5.07 -14.05 3.25
CA VAL A 137 3.79 -13.86 2.52
C VAL A 137 2.67 -14.65 3.18
N VAL A 138 2.97 -15.86 3.68
CA VAL A 138 2.00 -16.69 4.41
C VAL A 138 1.45 -15.94 5.62
N TRP A 139 2.30 -15.20 6.33
CA TRP A 139 1.85 -14.41 7.47
C TRP A 139 0.88 -13.30 7.04
N VAL A 140 1.14 -12.62 5.93
CA VAL A 140 0.19 -11.62 5.40
C VAL A 140 -1.16 -12.24 5.06
N ALA A 141 -1.18 -13.41 4.42
CA ALA A 141 -2.43 -14.11 4.12
C ALA A 141 -3.22 -14.50 5.37
N ALA A 142 -2.53 -15.03 6.40
CA ALA A 142 -3.16 -15.38 7.67
C ALA A 142 -3.67 -14.15 8.42
N LYS A 143 -2.91 -13.04 8.42
CA LYS A 143 -3.30 -11.74 8.98
C LYS A 143 -4.58 -11.22 8.29
N ASP A 144 -4.62 -11.23 6.96
CA ASP A 144 -5.79 -10.77 6.20
C ASP A 144 -7.03 -11.63 6.53
N CYS A 145 -6.90 -12.95 6.56
CA CYS A 145 -7.98 -13.87 6.92
C CYS A 145 -8.50 -13.63 8.36
N PHE A 146 -7.60 -13.31 9.29
CA PHE A 146 -7.95 -12.94 10.65
C PHE A 146 -8.80 -11.67 10.70
N PHE A 147 -8.37 -10.59 10.01
CA PHE A 147 -9.14 -9.35 9.97
C PHE A 147 -10.49 -9.50 9.26
N TRP A 148 -10.57 -10.29 8.19
CA TRP A 148 -11.84 -10.61 7.55
C TRP A 148 -12.78 -11.39 8.47
N THR A 149 -12.23 -12.28 9.31
CA THR A 149 -13.02 -12.99 10.33
C THR A 149 -13.53 -12.05 11.40
N LEU A 150 -12.69 -11.13 11.90
CA LEU A 150 -13.11 -10.09 12.86
C LEU A 150 -14.20 -9.18 12.28
N LEU A 151 -14.05 -8.76 11.02
CA LEU A 151 -15.05 -7.94 10.34
C LEU A 151 -16.36 -8.72 10.13
N GLY A 152 -16.28 -10.01 9.80
CA GLY A 152 -17.43 -10.91 9.78
C GLY A 152 -18.14 -10.98 11.13
N LEU A 153 -17.41 -11.14 12.23
CA LEU A 153 -17.99 -11.12 13.58
C LEU A 153 -18.66 -9.78 13.91
N ALA A 154 -18.04 -8.66 13.53
CA ALA A 154 -18.61 -7.33 13.70
C ALA A 154 -19.94 -7.20 12.94
N LEU A 155 -19.99 -7.63 11.68
CA LEU A 155 -21.21 -7.64 10.86
C LEU A 155 -22.28 -8.55 11.47
N TYR A 156 -21.91 -9.75 11.93
CA TYR A 156 -22.84 -10.66 12.59
C TYR A 156 -23.49 -10.03 13.82
N LEU A 157 -22.69 -9.42 14.71
CA LEU A 157 -23.23 -8.75 15.90
C LEU A 157 -24.11 -7.56 15.52
N GLY A 158 -23.63 -6.69 14.64
CA GLY A 158 -24.38 -5.52 14.19
C GLY A 158 -25.72 -5.87 13.56
N LEU A 159 -25.74 -6.85 12.64
CA LEU A 159 -26.96 -7.33 12.00
C LEU A 159 -27.89 -8.05 12.98
N SER A 160 -27.35 -8.87 13.88
CA SER A 160 -28.15 -9.50 14.94
C SER A 160 -28.86 -8.45 15.80
N GLY A 161 -28.15 -7.38 16.16
CA GLY A 161 -28.70 -6.23 16.87
C GLY A 161 -29.81 -5.53 16.09
N ALA A 162 -29.63 -5.30 14.79
CA ALA A 162 -30.65 -4.68 13.94
C ALA A 162 -31.88 -5.58 13.74
N ILE A 163 -31.70 -6.89 13.54
CA ILE A 163 -32.80 -7.85 13.33
C ILE A 163 -33.68 -7.99 14.59
N LEU A 164 -33.07 -7.94 15.77
CA LEU A 164 -33.78 -8.10 17.05
C LEU A 164 -34.47 -6.81 17.53
N GLU A 165 -34.07 -5.65 17.01
CA GLU A 165 -34.61 -4.36 17.43
C GLU A 165 -36.06 -4.18 16.97
N ARG A 166 -36.93 -3.77 17.91
CA ARG A 166 -38.35 -3.52 17.63
C ARG A 166 -38.62 -2.11 17.11
N ASP A 167 -37.85 -1.13 17.58
CA ASP A 167 -38.01 0.25 17.17
C ASP A 167 -37.43 0.46 15.76
N LEU A 168 -38.26 0.92 14.82
CA LEU A 168 -37.86 1.06 13.41
C LEU A 168 -36.69 2.02 13.23
N TRP A 169 -36.66 3.12 13.98
CA TRP A 169 -35.60 4.12 13.88
C TRP A 169 -34.25 3.56 14.35
N ARG A 170 -34.21 2.97 15.55
CA ARG A 170 -33.00 2.33 16.09
C ARG A 170 -32.56 1.14 15.27
N LYS A 171 -33.50 0.38 14.70
CA LYS A 171 -33.22 -0.71 13.78
C LYS A 171 -32.47 -0.21 12.55
N SER A 172 -32.97 0.85 11.91
CA SER A 172 -32.32 1.47 10.75
C SER A 172 -30.94 2.02 11.10
N LEU A 173 -30.77 2.67 12.26
CA LEU A 173 -29.46 3.16 12.71
C LEU A 173 -28.45 2.02 12.96
N LYS A 174 -28.87 0.94 13.64
CA LYS A 174 -28.02 -0.24 13.88
C LYS A 174 -27.62 -0.90 12.56
N LEU A 175 -28.55 -1.01 11.61
CA LEU A 175 -28.28 -1.54 10.28
C LEU A 175 -27.29 -0.65 9.52
N LEU A 176 -27.53 0.66 9.46
CA LEU A 176 -26.65 1.63 8.80
C LEU A 176 -25.24 1.59 9.39
N PHE A 177 -25.12 1.61 10.72
CA PHE A 177 -23.82 1.50 11.41
C PHE A 177 -23.08 0.22 11.01
N SER A 178 -23.79 -0.92 10.99
CA SER A 178 -23.19 -2.21 10.64
C SER A 178 -22.70 -2.23 9.19
N LEU A 179 -23.49 -1.68 8.25
CA LEU A 179 -23.12 -1.60 6.84
C LEU A 179 -21.94 -0.65 6.63
N LEU A 180 -21.96 0.53 7.25
CA LEU A 180 -20.85 1.50 7.19
C LEU A 180 -19.56 0.91 7.77
N LEU A 181 -19.64 0.22 8.92
CA LEU A 181 -18.50 -0.47 9.50
C LEU A 181 -17.93 -1.50 8.52
N GLY A 182 -18.79 -2.33 7.91
CA GLY A 182 -18.40 -3.29 6.88
C GLY A 182 -17.69 -2.65 5.68
N LEU A 183 -18.28 -1.59 5.10
CA LEU A 183 -17.75 -0.92 3.92
C LEU A 183 -16.43 -0.18 4.19
N LEU A 184 -16.30 0.48 5.34
CA LEU A 184 -15.13 1.30 5.66
C LEU A 184 -13.93 0.48 6.12
N TYR A 185 -14.15 -0.64 6.83
CA TYR A 185 -13.06 -1.53 7.27
C TYR A 185 -12.65 -2.57 6.24
N PHE A 186 -13.46 -2.82 5.21
CA PHE A 186 -13.10 -3.76 4.16
C PHE A 186 -12.04 -3.15 3.24
N LYS A 187 -10.80 -3.64 3.37
CA LYS A 187 -9.64 -3.12 2.64
C LYS A 187 -8.66 -4.22 2.26
N ASN A 188 -7.74 -3.86 1.36
CA ASN A 188 -6.70 -4.76 0.84
C ASN A 188 -5.45 -4.83 1.74
N HIS A 189 -5.22 -3.83 2.59
CA HIS A 189 -4.03 -3.75 3.44
C HIS A 189 -4.39 -3.44 4.90
N TYR A 190 -4.08 -4.37 5.80
CA TYR A 190 -4.29 -4.21 7.24
C TYR A 190 -3.00 -3.87 7.98
N THR A 191 -3.06 -2.87 8.86
CA THR A 191 -1.99 -2.38 9.73
C THR A 191 -2.33 -2.64 11.20
N SER A 192 -1.38 -2.38 12.10
CA SER A 192 -1.58 -2.58 13.54
C SER A 192 -2.72 -1.75 14.14
N ILE A 193 -3.05 -0.60 13.52
CA ILE A 193 -4.17 0.26 13.96
C ILE A 193 -5.52 -0.46 13.82
N ASP A 194 -5.64 -1.38 12.87
CA ASP A 194 -6.89 -2.11 12.64
C ASP A 194 -7.26 -3.07 13.76
N LEU A 195 -6.34 -3.36 14.69
CA LEU A 195 -6.65 -4.10 15.90
C LEU A 195 -7.71 -3.40 16.77
N LEU A 196 -7.93 -2.09 16.58
CA LEU A 196 -9.07 -1.38 17.17
C LEU A 196 -10.41 -2.02 16.82
N LEU A 197 -10.52 -2.75 15.71
CA LEU A 197 -11.72 -3.51 15.36
C LEU A 197 -12.10 -4.52 16.44
N VAL A 198 -11.15 -5.09 17.20
CA VAL A 198 -11.44 -5.99 18.32
C VAL A 198 -12.27 -5.28 19.38
N LEU A 199 -11.93 -4.03 19.71
CA LEU A 199 -12.69 -3.21 20.66
C LEU A 199 -14.09 -2.91 20.13
N VAL A 200 -14.24 -2.68 18.81
CA VAL A 200 -15.55 -2.50 18.17
C VAL A 200 -16.38 -3.78 18.26
N VAL A 201 -15.80 -4.96 18.00
CA VAL A 201 -16.51 -6.26 18.13
C VAL A 201 -16.98 -6.48 19.56
N LEU A 202 -16.11 -6.23 20.55
CA LEU A 202 -16.49 -6.34 21.96
C LEU A 202 -17.61 -5.36 22.33
N TRP A 203 -17.50 -4.12 21.87
CA TRP A 203 -18.52 -3.10 22.12
C TRP A 203 -19.87 -3.46 21.48
N LEU A 204 -19.88 -4.03 20.27
CA LEU A 204 -21.10 -4.43 19.55
C LEU A 204 -21.96 -5.46 20.30
N THR A 205 -21.43 -6.13 21.32
CA THR A 205 -22.24 -6.98 22.20
C THR A 205 -23.28 -6.18 23.02
N LEU A 206 -22.98 -4.92 23.36
CA LEU A 206 -23.86 -4.03 24.12
C LEU A 206 -25.12 -3.59 23.35
N PRO A 207 -25.04 -3.04 22.11
CA PRO A 207 -26.24 -2.68 21.34
C PRO A 207 -27.09 -3.90 20.97
N VAL A 208 -26.48 -5.08 20.82
CA VAL A 208 -27.22 -6.34 20.65
C VAL A 208 -27.99 -6.69 21.92
N TYR A 209 -27.35 -6.57 23.09
CA TYR A 209 -28.02 -6.77 24.37
C TYR A 209 -29.17 -5.77 24.59
N ASP A 210 -29.00 -4.49 24.22
CA ASP A 210 -30.09 -3.51 24.22
C ASP A 210 -31.24 -3.92 23.28
N SER A 211 -30.94 -4.51 22.11
CA SER A 211 -31.97 -5.06 21.23
C SER A 211 -32.75 -6.21 21.89
N PHE A 212 -32.11 -7.09 22.66
CA PHE A 212 -32.81 -8.11 23.44
C PHE A 212 -33.73 -7.47 24.51
N LEU A 213 -33.27 -6.43 25.21
CA LEU A 213 -34.10 -5.68 26.17
C LEU A 213 -35.31 -5.01 25.51
N SER A 214 -35.16 -4.52 24.27
CA SER A 214 -36.22 -3.85 23.51
C SER A 214 -37.48 -4.72 23.36
N VAL A 215 -37.32 -6.05 23.30
CA VAL A 215 -38.42 -7.02 23.21
C VAL A 215 -39.30 -7.00 24.45
N LYS A 216 -38.70 -6.74 25.63
CA LYS A 216 -39.39 -6.51 26.91
C LYS A 216 -39.83 -5.06 27.11
N ARG A 217 -39.67 -4.19 26.09
CA ARG A 217 -39.84 -2.72 26.19
C ARG A 217 -38.92 -2.09 27.24
N GLN A 218 -37.79 -2.74 27.53
CA GLN A 218 -36.75 -2.24 28.42
C GLN A 218 -35.58 -1.72 27.59
N ARG A 219 -34.70 -0.91 28.20
CA ARG A 219 -33.51 -0.34 27.55
C ARG A 219 -32.32 -0.36 28.47
N LEU A 220 -31.14 -0.31 27.88
CA LEU A 220 -29.91 -0.11 28.63
C LEU A 220 -29.78 1.36 29.03
N HIS A 221 -29.99 1.67 30.32
CA HIS A 221 -29.96 3.04 30.83
C HIS A 221 -28.57 3.53 31.25
N SER A 222 -27.55 2.66 31.20
CA SER A 222 -26.18 3.00 31.61
C SER A 222 -25.69 4.27 30.90
N PHE A 223 -25.26 5.25 31.69
CA PHE A 223 -24.68 6.50 31.20
C PHE A 223 -23.43 6.23 30.34
N LEU A 224 -22.59 5.30 30.78
CA LEU A 224 -21.37 4.89 30.07
C LEU A 224 -21.68 4.35 28.67
N PHE A 225 -22.74 3.55 28.53
CA PHE A 225 -23.14 3.03 27.22
C PHE A 225 -23.54 4.15 26.26
N LYS A 226 -24.33 5.14 26.71
CA LYS A 226 -24.74 6.27 25.87
C LYS A 226 -23.54 7.11 25.42
N ILE A 227 -22.63 7.41 26.34
CA ILE A 227 -21.41 8.18 26.01
C ILE A 227 -20.49 7.40 25.06
N SER A 228 -20.39 6.08 25.22
CA SER A 228 -19.51 5.25 24.39
C SER A 228 -19.85 5.26 22.88
N ILE A 229 -21.05 5.68 22.49
CA ILE A 229 -21.44 5.81 21.08
C ILE A 229 -20.64 6.91 20.37
N LEU A 230 -20.39 8.03 21.06
CA LEU A 230 -19.69 9.19 20.49
C LEU A 230 -18.26 8.87 19.99
N PRO A 231 -17.37 8.25 20.78
CA PRO A 231 -16.04 7.88 20.29
C PRO A 231 -16.09 6.86 19.15
N LEU A 232 -17.09 5.99 19.07
CA LEU A 232 -17.26 5.05 17.94
C LEU A 232 -17.69 5.75 16.66
N CYS A 233 -18.59 6.73 16.75
CA CYS A 233 -18.93 7.57 15.61
C CYS A 233 -17.72 8.36 15.12
N LEU A 234 -16.94 8.94 16.04
CA LEU A 234 -15.69 9.63 15.70
C LEU A 234 -14.67 8.68 15.04
N LEU A 235 -14.53 7.46 15.56
CA LEU A 235 -13.67 6.43 14.97
C LEU A 235 -14.09 6.10 13.53
N LEU A 236 -15.39 5.87 13.28
CA LEU A 236 -15.89 5.60 11.93
C LEU A 236 -15.68 6.78 10.99
N ILE A 237 -15.90 8.02 11.46
CA ILE A 237 -15.65 9.23 10.66
C ILE A 237 -14.18 9.34 10.32
N MET A 238 -13.29 9.18 11.31
CA MET A 238 -11.84 9.22 11.11
C MET A 238 -11.37 8.19 10.07
N ILE A 239 -11.89 6.96 10.14
CA ILE A 239 -11.58 5.90 9.17
C ILE A 239 -12.14 6.24 7.79
N GLY A 240 -13.37 6.77 7.73
CA GLY A 240 -13.99 7.21 6.48
C GLY A 240 -13.21 8.33 5.79
N VAL A 241 -12.76 9.34 6.55
CA VAL A 241 -11.93 10.45 6.04
C VAL A 241 -10.59 9.93 5.53
N ASN A 242 -9.91 9.07 6.31
CA ASN A 242 -8.63 8.50 5.88
C ASN A 242 -8.78 7.66 4.60
N ARG A 243 -9.82 6.81 4.51
CA ARG A 243 -10.11 6.03 3.30
C ARG A 243 -10.41 6.93 2.10
N TYR A 244 -11.18 8.00 2.28
CA TYR A 244 -11.45 8.98 1.24
C TYR A 244 -10.16 9.62 0.73
N GLN A 245 -9.28 10.07 1.62
CA GLN A 245 -7.98 10.67 1.28
C GLN A 245 -7.03 9.67 0.59
N GLN A 246 -7.08 8.39 0.93
CA GLN A 246 -6.18 7.40 0.33
C GLN A 246 -6.66 6.89 -1.04
N GLU A 247 -7.97 6.65 -1.20
CA GLU A 247 -8.50 5.98 -2.39
C GLU A 247 -9.18 6.92 -3.39
N TYR A 248 -9.73 8.05 -2.93
CA TYR A 248 -10.64 8.88 -3.72
C TYR A 248 -10.19 10.32 -3.92
N SER A 249 -9.41 10.91 -2.99
CA SER A 249 -8.91 12.26 -3.19
C SER A 249 -7.93 12.27 -4.35
N ARG A 250 -8.38 12.80 -5.49
CA ARG A 250 -7.55 13.06 -6.65
C ARG A 250 -7.12 14.52 -6.58
N HIS A 251 -5.84 14.72 -6.29
CA HIS A 251 -5.22 16.02 -6.40
C HIS A 251 -4.94 16.27 -7.87
N PHE A 252 -5.62 17.25 -8.46
CA PHE A 252 -5.31 17.70 -9.81
C PHE A 252 -4.21 18.74 -9.71
N GLU A 253 -3.08 18.47 -10.38
CA GLU A 253 -2.03 19.48 -10.49
C GLU A 253 -2.62 20.73 -11.13
N GLN A 254 -2.63 21.83 -10.41
CA GLN A 254 -3.14 23.08 -10.95
C GLN A 254 -2.13 23.72 -11.90
N TYR A 255 -0.82 23.53 -11.63
CA TYR A 255 0.25 24.04 -12.46
C TYR A 255 1.28 22.97 -12.79
N TYR A 256 1.73 22.95 -14.05
CA TYR A 256 2.99 22.34 -14.44
C TYR A 256 3.94 23.44 -14.85
N ILE A 257 4.96 23.70 -14.02
CA ILE A 257 6.01 24.68 -14.33
C ILE A 257 7.10 23.99 -15.15
N PHE A 258 7.68 24.70 -16.11
CA PHE A 258 8.81 24.30 -16.93
C PHE A 258 9.76 25.49 -17.07
N PHE A 259 10.98 25.25 -17.54
CA PHE A 259 11.91 26.32 -17.89
C PHE A 259 12.11 26.35 -19.40
N SER A 260 11.98 27.53 -20.01
CA SER A 260 12.23 27.72 -21.42
C SER A 260 13.67 28.17 -21.65
N PRO A 261 14.50 27.36 -22.33
CA PRO A 261 15.83 27.80 -22.72
C PRO A 261 15.82 28.86 -23.83
N ILE A 262 14.67 29.09 -24.49
CA ILE A 262 14.51 30.11 -25.55
C ILE A 262 14.21 31.47 -24.92
N LEU A 263 13.25 31.52 -23.99
CA LEU A 263 12.89 32.76 -23.30
C LEU A 263 13.81 33.07 -22.11
N ASN A 264 14.58 32.09 -21.64
CA ASN A 264 15.34 32.14 -20.39
C ASN A 264 14.45 32.48 -19.17
N ASP A 265 13.24 31.92 -19.15
CA ASP A 265 12.22 32.17 -18.12
C ASP A 265 11.37 30.92 -17.85
N PHE A 266 10.71 30.89 -16.69
CA PHE A 266 9.76 29.85 -16.32
C PHE A 266 8.43 30.03 -17.05
N ILE A 267 7.98 28.95 -17.67
CA ILE A 267 6.68 28.87 -18.36
C ILE A 267 5.82 27.84 -17.64
N TYR A 268 4.55 28.12 -17.45
CA TYR A 268 3.60 27.19 -16.86
C TYR A 268 2.52 26.73 -17.85
N GLN A 269 1.99 25.54 -17.57
CA GLN A 269 0.66 25.11 -17.98
C GLN A 269 -0.23 25.08 -16.74
N LYS A 270 -1.28 25.91 -16.73
CA LYS A 270 -2.32 25.92 -15.71
C LYS A 270 -3.49 25.06 -16.16
N ASN A 271 -3.85 24.06 -15.36
CA ASN A 271 -4.97 23.16 -15.63
C ASN A 271 -6.27 23.73 -15.06
N GLY A 272 -7.18 24.12 -15.94
CA GLY A 272 -8.54 24.52 -15.60
C GLY A 272 -9.53 23.36 -15.63
N LYS A 273 -10.83 23.68 -15.43
CA LYS A 273 -11.92 22.69 -15.55
C LYS A 273 -12.16 22.31 -17.01
N GLY A 274 -12.46 21.03 -17.26
CA GLY A 274 -12.95 20.55 -18.56
C GLY A 274 -11.92 20.57 -19.69
N HIS A 275 -10.68 20.11 -19.44
CA HIS A 275 -9.56 20.11 -20.42
C HIS A 275 -9.16 21.50 -20.94
N ASN A 276 -9.53 22.57 -20.24
CA ASN A 276 -9.06 23.91 -20.54
C ASN A 276 -7.68 24.12 -19.92
N PHE A 277 -6.70 24.49 -20.75
CA PHE A 277 -5.33 24.75 -20.34
C PHE A 277 -4.96 26.19 -20.67
N ILE A 278 -4.37 26.89 -19.70
CA ILE A 278 -3.79 28.22 -19.91
C ILE A 278 -2.27 28.06 -19.89
N TYR A 279 -1.61 28.49 -20.95
CA TYR A 279 -0.16 28.46 -21.06
C TYR A 279 0.38 29.88 -20.93
N GLY A 280 1.52 30.07 -20.30
CA GLY A 280 2.08 31.41 -20.16
C GLY A 280 3.29 31.50 -19.24
N THR A 281 3.85 32.69 -19.16
CA THR A 281 4.71 33.13 -18.06
C THR A 281 3.85 33.92 -17.06
N GLN A 282 4.46 34.46 -16.00
CA GLN A 282 3.75 35.39 -15.11
C GLN A 282 3.31 36.69 -15.82
N GLU A 283 3.93 37.03 -16.95
CA GLU A 283 3.72 38.29 -17.65
C GLU A 283 2.78 38.17 -18.87
N GLN A 284 2.79 37.01 -19.55
CA GLN A 284 2.08 36.83 -20.82
C GLN A 284 1.49 35.43 -20.98
N THR A 285 0.41 35.33 -21.73
CA THR A 285 -0.24 34.06 -22.09
C THR A 285 0.13 33.62 -23.51
N PHE A 286 0.21 32.32 -23.72
CA PHE A 286 0.53 31.71 -25.01
C PHE A 286 -0.63 30.87 -25.55
N ASP A 287 -0.73 30.77 -26.88
CA ASP A 287 -1.42 29.64 -27.48
C ASP A 287 -0.59 28.35 -27.33
N ARG A 288 -1.21 27.21 -27.60
CA ARG A 288 -0.55 25.91 -27.43
C ARG A 288 0.68 25.74 -28.33
N VAL A 289 0.63 26.23 -29.57
CA VAL A 289 1.72 26.08 -30.54
C VAL A 289 2.96 26.86 -30.10
N THR A 290 2.75 28.09 -29.59
CA THR A 290 3.80 28.95 -29.03
C THR A 290 4.39 28.33 -27.78
N TYR A 291 3.54 27.84 -26.87
CA TYR A 291 3.97 27.12 -25.68
C TYR A 291 4.86 25.90 -25.99
N GLU A 292 4.44 25.04 -26.92
CA GLU A 292 5.22 23.86 -27.31
C GLU A 292 6.56 24.26 -27.97
N SER A 293 6.56 25.33 -28.77
CA SER A 293 7.77 25.85 -29.44
C SER A 293 8.78 26.42 -28.45
N ASN A 294 8.32 27.05 -27.36
CA ASN A 294 9.17 27.59 -26.29
C ASN A 294 9.75 26.51 -25.36
N LEU A 295 9.27 25.27 -25.43
CA LEU A 295 9.75 24.15 -24.61
C LEU A 295 10.31 23.02 -25.47
N PRO A 296 11.36 23.29 -26.27
CA PRO A 296 11.76 22.40 -27.33
C PRO A 296 12.33 21.07 -26.83
N PHE A 297 12.92 21.03 -25.62
CA PHE A 297 13.39 19.79 -24.99
C PHE A 297 12.25 18.93 -24.41
N VAL A 298 11.13 19.53 -24.03
CA VAL A 298 9.95 18.81 -23.55
C VAL A 298 9.18 18.23 -24.73
N TYR A 299 8.95 19.05 -25.76
CA TYR A 299 8.17 18.73 -26.96
C TYR A 299 9.00 18.30 -28.17
N TRP A 300 10.24 17.83 -27.94
CA TRP A 300 11.17 17.44 -29.02
C TRP A 300 10.57 16.44 -30.02
N LYS A 301 9.67 15.54 -29.58
CA LYS A 301 8.99 14.59 -30.47
C LYS A 301 8.10 15.30 -31.50
N ASN A 302 7.40 16.35 -31.10
CA ASN A 302 6.57 17.13 -32.01
C ASN A 302 7.46 17.90 -32.99
N LEU A 303 8.57 18.46 -32.51
CA LEU A 303 9.55 19.15 -33.36
C LEU A 303 10.23 18.22 -34.36
N ASP A 304 10.54 16.98 -33.96
CA ASP A 304 11.10 15.93 -34.82
C ASP A 304 10.13 15.59 -35.96
N ILE A 305 8.85 15.33 -35.64
CA ILE A 305 7.81 15.05 -36.63
C ILE A 305 7.61 16.23 -37.60
N GLN A 306 7.75 17.46 -37.09
CA GLN A 306 7.64 18.68 -37.90
C GLN A 306 8.91 18.99 -38.71
N GLY A 307 9.98 18.19 -38.62
CA GLY A 307 11.25 18.44 -39.32
C GLY A 307 12.01 19.66 -38.78
N LYS A 308 11.78 20.05 -37.53
CA LYS A 308 12.38 21.24 -36.87
C LYS A 308 13.61 20.93 -36.02
N LEU A 309 14.05 19.67 -35.97
CA LEU A 309 15.32 19.27 -35.36
C LEU A 309 16.43 19.20 -36.44
N PRO A 310 17.70 19.54 -36.11
CA PRO A 310 18.17 20.01 -34.81
C PRO A 310 17.80 21.48 -34.54
N ILE A 311 17.62 21.82 -33.25
CA ILE A 311 17.44 23.21 -32.80
C ILE A 311 18.78 23.82 -32.41
N GLN A 312 18.89 25.15 -32.50
CA GLN A 312 20.05 25.93 -32.03
C GLN A 312 19.66 26.72 -30.78
N ILE A 313 20.38 26.53 -29.69
CA ILE A 313 20.22 27.28 -28.43
C ILE A 313 21.60 27.65 -27.93
N ASN A 314 21.85 28.93 -27.61
CA ASN A 314 23.15 29.42 -27.14
C ASN A 314 24.34 29.00 -28.03
N HIS A 315 24.15 29.02 -29.36
CA HIS A 315 25.13 28.57 -30.36
C HIS A 315 25.48 27.07 -30.33
N GLU A 316 24.72 26.26 -29.58
CA GLU A 316 24.83 24.81 -29.60
C GLU A 316 23.66 24.15 -30.34
N SER A 317 24.01 23.12 -31.14
CA SER A 317 23.05 22.29 -31.85
C SER A 317 22.56 21.14 -30.97
N PHE A 318 21.23 20.95 -30.93
CA PHE A 318 20.58 19.85 -30.23
C PHE A 318 19.71 19.05 -31.19
N ASP A 319 20.20 17.88 -31.57
CA ASP A 319 19.44 16.90 -32.32
C ASP A 319 18.63 15.98 -31.39
N LYS A 320 17.87 15.07 -32.01
CA LYS A 320 17.06 14.07 -31.31
C LYS A 320 17.89 13.19 -30.38
N GLU A 321 19.08 12.78 -30.79
CA GLU A 321 19.89 11.84 -30.03
C GLU A 321 20.45 12.51 -28.77
N ARG A 322 21.00 13.71 -28.90
CA ARG A 322 21.52 14.52 -27.80
C ARG A 322 20.43 14.86 -26.79
N ILE A 323 19.25 15.28 -27.24
CA ILE A 323 18.11 15.54 -26.35
C ILE A 323 17.70 14.27 -25.62
N ARG A 324 17.53 13.14 -26.34
CA ARG A 324 17.10 11.88 -25.75
C ARG A 324 18.12 11.34 -24.74
N ALA A 325 19.41 11.46 -25.02
CA ALA A 325 20.49 11.00 -24.16
C ALA A 325 20.51 11.76 -22.82
N ALA A 326 20.26 13.07 -22.83
CA ALA A 326 20.28 13.90 -21.62
C ALA A 326 19.04 13.76 -20.72
N ARG A 327 17.95 13.17 -21.22
CA ARG A 327 16.68 13.13 -20.48
C ARG A 327 16.73 12.17 -19.29
N GLN A 328 16.35 12.71 -18.13
CA GLN A 328 16.13 11.95 -16.91
C GLN A 328 14.90 12.49 -16.18
N SER A 329 14.21 11.60 -15.47
CA SER A 329 13.03 11.94 -14.67
C SER A 329 13.09 11.15 -13.36
N LEU A 330 13.07 11.86 -12.24
CA LEU A 330 13.05 11.29 -10.90
C LEU A 330 11.87 11.90 -10.13
N GLN A 331 11.09 11.05 -9.47
CA GLN A 331 9.91 11.46 -8.72
C GLN A 331 10.00 10.94 -7.30
N TYR A 332 9.43 11.72 -6.39
CA TYR A 332 9.21 11.38 -5.01
C TYR A 332 7.76 11.67 -4.65
N HIS A 333 7.11 10.76 -3.93
CA HIS A 333 5.82 11.01 -3.32
C HIS A 333 5.91 10.68 -1.82
N PRO A 334 5.24 11.43 -0.91
CA PRO A 334 5.23 11.10 0.52
C PRO A 334 4.77 9.68 0.85
N SER A 335 3.94 9.06 0.00
CA SER A 335 3.54 7.66 0.14
C SER A 335 4.70 6.67 -0.01
N ASP A 336 5.82 7.06 -0.62
CA ASP A 336 7.02 6.23 -0.77
C ASP A 336 7.72 5.97 0.58
N LEU A 337 7.35 6.71 1.64
CA LEU A 337 7.79 6.46 3.02
C LEU A 337 7.06 5.28 3.68
N GLN A 338 5.91 4.88 3.14
CA GLN A 338 5.12 3.81 3.74
C GLN A 338 5.87 2.48 3.62
N PRO A 339 6.00 1.73 4.73
CA PRO A 339 6.68 0.44 4.69
C PRO A 339 5.88 -0.51 3.79
N LYS A 340 6.60 -1.35 3.04
CA LYS A 340 5.98 -2.43 2.28
C LYS A 340 5.35 -3.43 3.24
N GLU A 341 4.20 -3.98 2.85
CA GLU A 341 3.52 -5.01 3.63
C GLU A 341 4.37 -6.29 3.77
N VAL A 342 5.12 -6.61 2.71
CA VAL A 342 6.06 -7.73 2.69
C VAL A 342 7.43 -7.22 2.27
N GLY A 343 8.42 -7.44 3.14
CA GLY A 343 9.82 -7.12 2.88
C GLY A 343 10.53 -8.15 1.99
N LEU A 344 9.95 -8.50 0.83
CA LEU A 344 10.54 -9.41 -0.16
C LEU A 344 11.00 -8.66 -1.40
N TYR A 345 12.27 -8.78 -1.76
CA TYR A 345 12.91 -8.00 -2.81
C TYR A 345 13.62 -8.92 -3.83
N PRO A 346 13.34 -8.83 -5.15
CA PRO A 346 14.00 -9.66 -6.15
C PRO A 346 15.52 -9.46 -6.15
N LEU A 347 16.31 -10.54 -6.11
CA LEU A 347 17.76 -10.49 -6.09
C LEU A 347 18.34 -10.67 -7.50
N PHE A 348 18.40 -9.56 -8.25
CA PHE A 348 18.94 -9.55 -9.61
C PHE A 348 20.38 -10.05 -9.67
N ASN A 349 20.74 -10.68 -10.78
CA ASN A 349 22.09 -11.16 -11.05
C ASN A 349 22.44 -10.92 -12.53
N PRO A 350 22.74 -9.68 -12.93
CA PRO A 350 23.17 -9.41 -14.28
C PRO A 350 24.44 -10.20 -14.61
N ILE A 351 24.46 -10.79 -15.80
CA ILE A 351 25.63 -11.50 -16.34
C ILE A 351 26.28 -10.60 -17.39
N SER A 352 27.56 -10.30 -17.21
CA SER A 352 28.28 -9.29 -18.01
C SER A 352 28.32 -9.56 -19.52
N ASN A 353 28.17 -10.82 -19.95
CA ASN A 353 28.12 -11.21 -21.36
C ASN A 353 26.70 -11.32 -21.93
N GLN A 354 25.67 -10.90 -21.20
CA GLN A 354 24.28 -10.90 -21.64
C GLN A 354 23.71 -9.47 -21.66
N GLY A 355 23.06 -9.10 -22.76
CA GLY A 355 22.47 -7.76 -22.92
C GLY A 355 21.13 -7.56 -22.18
N VAL A 356 20.48 -8.64 -21.75
CA VAL A 356 19.20 -8.61 -21.04
C VAL A 356 19.42 -9.08 -19.61
N ILE A 357 18.83 -8.37 -18.65
CA ILE A 357 18.80 -8.80 -17.25
C ILE A 357 17.56 -9.70 -17.08
N PRO A 358 17.72 -11.02 -16.84
CA PRO A 358 16.58 -11.87 -16.56
C PRO A 358 15.94 -11.48 -15.24
N PHE A 359 14.63 -11.73 -15.11
CA PHE A 359 13.98 -11.61 -13.82
C PHE A 359 14.51 -12.71 -12.88
N PRO A 360 14.89 -12.41 -11.63
CA PRO A 360 15.66 -13.33 -10.81
C PRO A 360 14.79 -14.45 -10.24
N GLU A 361 15.38 -15.62 -10.00
CA GLU A 361 14.73 -16.75 -9.32
C GLU A 361 14.86 -16.67 -7.79
N GLU A 362 15.65 -15.73 -7.27
CA GLU A 362 15.84 -15.53 -5.85
C GLU A 362 15.27 -14.20 -5.34
N ALA A 363 14.81 -14.22 -4.09
CA ALA A 363 14.30 -13.04 -3.40
C ALA A 363 14.93 -12.89 -2.01
N LEU A 364 15.33 -11.66 -1.67
CA LEU A 364 15.81 -11.26 -0.35
C LEU A 364 14.63 -11.01 0.59
N ALA A 365 14.70 -11.55 1.80
CA ALA A 365 13.84 -11.23 2.92
C ALA A 365 14.66 -10.65 4.07
N LEU A 366 14.27 -9.47 4.56
CA LEU A 366 14.91 -8.86 5.71
C LEU A 366 14.33 -9.45 7.00
N LYS A 367 15.16 -10.09 7.81
CA LYS A 367 14.82 -10.52 9.18
C LYS A 367 15.48 -9.59 10.20
N SER A 368 15.07 -9.73 11.46
CA SER A 368 15.58 -8.90 12.55
C SER A 368 17.08 -9.10 12.82
N ASP A 369 17.61 -10.26 12.49
CA ASP A 369 18.95 -10.72 12.85
C ASP A 369 19.83 -11.03 11.62
N ARG A 370 19.23 -11.26 10.44
CA ARG A 370 19.95 -11.56 9.19
C ARG A 370 19.10 -11.30 7.95
N ILE A 371 19.69 -11.41 6.77
CA ILE A 371 18.95 -11.55 5.50
C ILE A 371 18.77 -13.03 5.16
N ILE A 372 17.58 -13.41 4.70
CA ILE A 372 17.32 -14.74 4.11
C ILE A 372 17.15 -14.57 2.60
N VAL A 373 17.81 -15.40 1.81
CA VAL A 373 17.61 -15.48 0.36
C VAL A 373 16.77 -16.72 0.06
N TYR A 374 15.56 -16.55 -0.45
CA TYR A 374 14.71 -17.66 -0.87
C TYR A 374 14.91 -17.97 -2.34
N ASN A 375 14.88 -19.25 -2.70
CA ASN A 375 14.65 -19.70 -4.07
C ASN A 375 13.13 -19.78 -4.32
N CYS A 376 12.65 -19.10 -5.36
CA CYS A 376 11.22 -18.92 -5.58
C CYS A 376 10.50 -20.19 -6.07
N GLU A 377 11.21 -21.06 -6.78
CA GLU A 377 10.68 -22.33 -7.30
C GLU A 377 10.50 -23.37 -6.19
N THR A 378 11.52 -23.53 -5.34
CA THR A 378 11.50 -24.50 -4.23
C THR A 378 10.82 -23.97 -2.97
N VAL A 379 10.60 -22.65 -2.88
CA VAL A 379 10.05 -21.95 -1.70
C VAL A 379 10.90 -22.17 -0.45
N LYS A 380 12.19 -22.47 -0.62
CA LYS A 380 13.15 -22.75 0.46
C LYS A 380 14.24 -21.70 0.50
N GLU A 381 14.87 -21.58 1.66
CA GLU A 381 16.08 -20.79 1.80
C GLU A 381 17.20 -21.39 0.92
N ASN A 382 17.87 -20.52 0.18
CA ASN A 382 19.17 -20.79 -0.42
C ASN A 382 20.25 -20.48 0.63
N GLU A 383 20.62 -21.50 1.42
CA GLU A 383 21.56 -21.34 2.54
C GLU A 383 22.91 -20.78 2.11
N ARG A 384 23.43 -21.24 0.96
CA ARG A 384 24.71 -20.76 0.41
C ARG A 384 24.67 -19.25 0.16
N LEU A 385 23.66 -18.79 -0.57
CA LEU A 385 23.54 -17.38 -0.95
C LEU A 385 23.17 -16.51 0.26
N SER A 386 22.34 -17.03 1.17
CA SER A 386 22.03 -16.36 2.44
C SER A 386 23.30 -16.16 3.28
N ASN A 387 24.13 -17.20 3.42
CA ASN A 387 25.40 -17.10 4.14
C ASN A 387 26.35 -16.11 3.47
N GLU A 388 26.48 -16.15 2.14
CA GLU A 388 27.33 -15.24 1.37
C GLU A 388 26.91 -13.76 1.57
N VAL A 389 25.61 -13.46 1.46
CA VAL A 389 25.08 -12.11 1.67
C VAL A 389 25.35 -11.61 3.09
N ASN A 390 25.07 -12.41 4.11
CA ASN A 390 25.27 -12.00 5.50
C ASN A 390 26.75 -11.86 5.85
N GLN A 391 27.62 -12.74 5.35
CA GLN A 391 29.07 -12.63 5.56
C GLN A 391 29.61 -11.32 4.95
N GLN A 392 29.20 -10.98 3.73
CA GLN A 392 29.62 -9.72 3.09
C GLN A 392 29.08 -8.48 3.82
N LEU A 393 27.83 -8.53 4.31
CA LEU A 393 27.26 -7.44 5.12
C LEU A 393 28.03 -7.25 6.43
N LEU A 394 28.30 -8.34 7.17
CA LEU A 394 29.04 -8.29 8.43
C LEU A 394 30.49 -7.85 8.21
N ALA A 395 31.15 -8.32 7.15
CA ALA A 395 32.49 -7.88 6.77
C ALA A 395 32.55 -6.38 6.42
N ALA A 396 31.49 -5.86 5.81
CA ALA A 396 31.31 -4.42 5.57
C ALA A 396 30.88 -3.65 6.84
N GLY A 397 30.70 -4.34 7.97
CA GLY A 397 30.34 -3.78 9.27
C GLY A 397 28.88 -3.35 9.38
N ALA A 398 27.94 -4.13 8.84
CA ALA A 398 26.50 -3.95 9.04
C ALA A 398 26.06 -4.34 10.45
N ILE A 399 25.08 -3.62 11.01
CA ILE A 399 24.45 -3.96 12.29
C ILE A 399 22.96 -4.25 12.09
N PHE A 400 22.54 -5.48 12.39
CA PHE A 400 21.13 -5.86 12.34
C PHE A 400 20.34 -5.28 13.54
N PRO A 401 19.03 -4.99 13.37
CA PRO A 401 18.22 -5.17 12.17
C PRO A 401 18.50 -4.14 11.08
N LEU A 402 18.42 -4.57 9.81
CA LEU A 402 18.38 -3.63 8.69
C LEU A 402 17.00 -2.94 8.66
N ARG A 403 16.99 -1.61 8.77
CA ARG A 403 15.77 -0.80 8.90
C ARG A 403 15.16 -0.43 7.56
N HIS A 404 15.98 -0.20 6.54
CA HIS A 404 15.52 0.16 5.20
C HIS A 404 16.29 -0.55 4.11
N ILE A 405 15.63 -0.69 2.96
CA ILE A 405 16.21 -1.21 1.73
C ILE A 405 15.59 -0.48 0.53
N TRP A 406 16.44 0.10 -0.31
CA TRP A 406 16.06 0.88 -1.47
C TRP A 406 16.74 0.33 -2.71
N GLY A 407 15.96 0.10 -3.76
CA GLY A 407 16.47 -0.43 -5.01
C GLY A 407 15.35 -0.58 -6.03
N LYS A 408 15.73 -0.79 -7.28
CA LYS A 408 14.77 -0.92 -8.39
C LYS A 408 14.47 -2.39 -8.66
N THR A 409 13.21 -2.76 -8.51
CA THR A 409 12.73 -4.16 -8.48
C THR A 409 12.26 -4.69 -9.83
N THR A 410 12.48 -3.96 -10.93
CA THR A 410 12.13 -4.38 -12.31
C THR A 410 13.36 -4.82 -13.09
N ASN A 411 13.19 -5.79 -13.99
CA ASN A 411 14.20 -6.23 -14.95
C ASN A 411 14.33 -5.31 -16.17
N MET A 412 13.43 -4.34 -16.37
CA MET A 412 13.46 -3.39 -17.50
C MET A 412 14.51 -2.28 -17.35
N LYS A 413 15.61 -2.56 -16.65
CA LYS A 413 16.70 -1.63 -16.35
C LYS A 413 17.92 -1.93 -17.24
N PRO A 414 18.70 -0.92 -17.64
CA PRO A 414 19.87 -1.12 -18.51
C PRO A 414 21.05 -1.79 -17.79
N PHE A 415 21.13 -1.66 -16.47
CA PHE A 415 22.07 -2.32 -15.57
C PHE A 415 21.42 -2.38 -14.18
N ASP A 416 22.00 -3.13 -13.25
CA ASP A 416 21.55 -3.20 -11.86
C ASP A 416 22.60 -2.60 -10.91
N TRP A 417 22.19 -1.62 -10.11
CA TRP A 417 23.00 -1.08 -9.01
C TRP A 417 22.85 -1.87 -7.71
N GLY A 418 21.90 -2.80 -7.65
CA GLY A 418 21.59 -3.54 -6.44
C GLY A 418 20.75 -2.71 -5.47
N TYR A 419 20.94 -2.98 -4.19
CA TYR A 419 20.15 -2.43 -3.10
C TYR A 419 21.01 -1.61 -2.15
N PHE A 420 20.52 -0.44 -1.77
CA PHE A 420 21.05 0.35 -0.69
C PHE A 420 20.30 -0.04 0.58
N VAL A 421 20.99 -0.62 1.55
CA VAL A 421 20.42 -1.05 2.83
C VAL A 421 20.91 -0.12 3.93
N LYS A 422 19.99 0.27 4.82
CA LYS A 422 20.30 1.07 6.02
C LYS A 422 20.15 0.20 7.25
N ASP A 423 21.17 0.22 8.10
CA ASP A 423 21.24 -0.56 9.31
C ASP A 423 20.64 0.18 10.53
N ASP A 424 20.65 -0.42 11.72
CA ASP A 424 20.04 0.16 12.92
C ASP A 424 20.77 1.41 13.44
N MET A 425 22.08 1.52 13.18
CA MET A 425 22.89 2.68 13.54
C MET A 425 22.85 3.78 12.47
N GLY A 426 22.13 3.56 11.39
CA GLY A 426 21.96 4.50 10.29
C GLY A 426 23.02 4.42 9.20
N LYS A 427 23.93 3.45 9.26
CA LYS A 427 24.94 3.21 8.22
C LYS A 427 24.28 2.66 6.97
N ILE A 428 24.73 3.15 5.81
CA ILE A 428 24.22 2.74 4.50
C ILE A 428 25.28 1.87 3.80
N LEU A 429 24.82 0.75 3.24
CA LEU A 429 25.63 -0.19 2.48
C LEU A 429 24.98 -0.44 1.12
N ASN A 430 25.77 -0.53 0.07
CA ASN A 430 25.32 -0.96 -1.25
C ASN A 430 25.59 -2.46 -1.42
N LEU A 431 24.52 -3.26 -1.40
CA LEU A 431 24.49 -4.70 -1.65
C LEU A 431 24.16 -4.98 -3.11
N ARG A 432 25.09 -5.58 -3.84
CA ARG A 432 24.94 -5.91 -5.26
C ARG A 432 25.26 -7.37 -5.52
N ARG A 433 24.59 -7.96 -6.51
CA ARG A 433 24.93 -9.26 -7.08
C ARG A 433 25.14 -9.12 -8.58
N ALA A 434 26.23 -9.67 -9.08
CA ALA A 434 26.51 -9.75 -10.52
C ALA A 434 27.44 -10.93 -10.78
N ASN A 435 27.31 -11.57 -11.94
CA ASN A 435 28.13 -12.74 -12.32
C ASN A 435 28.20 -13.81 -11.22
N ASN A 436 27.07 -14.08 -10.55
CA ASN A 436 26.96 -15.02 -9.42
C ASN A 436 27.79 -14.67 -8.16
N SER A 437 28.32 -13.46 -8.06
CA SER A 437 29.08 -12.98 -6.90
C SER A 437 28.33 -11.89 -6.15
N ILE A 438 28.34 -11.94 -4.82
CA ILE A 438 27.85 -10.87 -3.96
C ILE A 438 28.98 -9.89 -3.65
N SER A 439 28.69 -8.60 -3.73
CA SER A 439 29.56 -7.52 -3.28
C SER A 439 28.79 -6.57 -2.38
N VAL A 440 29.39 -6.17 -1.26
CA VAL A 440 28.85 -5.14 -0.37
C VAL A 440 29.89 -4.05 -0.22
N ALA A 441 29.50 -2.80 -0.46
CA ALA A 441 30.36 -1.63 -0.27
C ALA A 441 29.71 -0.64 0.72
N PRO A 442 30.46 -0.01 1.63
CA PRO A 442 29.94 1.08 2.42
C PRO A 442 29.62 2.27 1.53
N VAL A 443 28.58 3.02 1.89
CA VAL A 443 28.20 4.29 1.26
C VAL A 443 28.64 5.40 2.22
N PRO A 444 29.77 6.08 1.95
CA PRO A 444 30.25 7.16 2.82
C PRO A 444 29.18 8.25 2.95
N THR A 445 28.67 8.43 4.16
CA THR A 445 27.68 9.48 4.46
C THR A 445 28.36 10.48 5.40
N PRO A 446 28.64 11.71 4.93
CA PRO A 446 29.24 12.75 5.76
C PRO A 446 28.46 13.04 7.04
N ASP A 447 29.16 13.34 8.14
CA ASP A 447 28.57 13.57 9.47
C ASP A 447 27.59 14.76 9.52
N ASN A 448 27.70 15.70 8.58
CA ASN A 448 26.81 16.86 8.48
C ASN A 448 25.47 16.54 7.79
N ILE A 449 25.30 15.34 7.24
CA ILE A 449 24.06 14.91 6.60
C ILE A 449 23.16 14.26 7.65
N GLY A 450 21.90 14.69 7.69
CA GLY A 450 20.91 14.09 8.57
C GLY A 450 20.69 12.61 8.26
N SER A 451 20.11 11.87 9.19
CA SER A 451 19.78 10.46 8.96
C SER A 451 18.89 10.30 7.70
N ILE A 452 19.33 9.50 6.73
CA ILE A 452 18.58 9.32 5.48
C ILE A 452 17.29 8.55 5.73
N VAL A 453 16.15 9.13 5.36
CA VAL A 453 14.81 8.53 5.53
C VAL A 453 14.31 7.86 4.26
N HIS A 454 14.80 8.28 3.10
CA HIS A 454 14.40 7.73 1.81
C HIS A 454 15.54 7.79 0.81
N MET A 455 15.69 6.75 -0.01
CA MET A 455 16.51 6.78 -1.22
C MET A 455 15.72 6.24 -2.40
N ARG A 456 15.94 6.83 -3.57
CA ARG A 456 15.39 6.34 -4.84
C ARG A 456 16.51 6.06 -5.80
N ILE A 457 16.70 4.78 -6.09
CA ILE A 457 17.75 4.32 -7.00
C ILE A 457 17.28 4.47 -8.46
N THR A 458 18.16 5.01 -9.30
CA THR A 458 17.96 5.20 -10.73
C THR A 458 19.08 4.53 -11.52
N GLU A 459 18.69 3.67 -12.45
CA GLU A 459 19.62 3.01 -13.36
C GLU A 459 19.45 3.62 -14.74
N ASN A 460 19.85 4.87 -14.87
CA ASN A 460 19.87 5.58 -16.15
C ASN A 460 21.21 5.32 -16.85
N ARG A 461 21.19 5.14 -18.18
CA ARG A 461 22.38 4.93 -19.01
C ARG A 461 23.45 6.01 -18.89
N LEU A 462 23.09 7.23 -18.48
CA LEU A 462 24.07 8.30 -18.22
C LEU A 462 25.02 7.97 -17.08
N GLN A 463 24.59 7.18 -16.08
CA GLN A 463 25.40 6.81 -14.92
C GLN A 463 26.01 8.00 -14.14
N ASN A 464 25.39 9.18 -14.18
CA ASN A 464 25.86 10.33 -13.39
C ASN A 464 25.58 10.14 -11.88
N PHE A 465 24.50 9.42 -11.57
CA PHE A 465 24.01 9.24 -10.20
C PHE A 465 23.52 7.82 -9.96
N TYR A 466 23.65 7.37 -8.72
CA TYR A 466 22.89 6.24 -8.22
C TYR A 466 21.41 6.58 -8.04
N GLY A 467 21.08 7.85 -7.78
CA GLY A 467 19.73 8.25 -7.42
C GLY A 467 19.66 9.56 -6.65
N TYR A 468 18.61 9.70 -5.85
CA TYR A 468 18.51 10.74 -4.82
C TYR A 468 18.30 10.14 -3.44
N ALA A 469 18.65 10.90 -2.40
CA ALA A 469 18.38 10.62 -1.01
C ALA A 469 17.66 11.81 -0.36
N ILE A 470 16.88 11.55 0.69
CA ILE A 470 16.23 12.57 1.52
C ILE A 470 16.59 12.30 2.96
N ASP A 471 17.00 13.33 3.70
CA ASP A 471 17.27 13.21 5.13
C ASP A 471 16.06 13.61 6.00
N VAL A 472 16.19 13.38 7.31
CA VAL A 472 15.17 13.76 8.31
C VAL A 472 14.82 15.25 8.32
N ASN A 473 15.68 16.12 7.79
CA ASN A 473 15.52 17.57 7.73
C ASN A 473 14.92 18.04 6.39
N SER A 474 14.39 17.12 5.58
CA SER A 474 13.86 17.38 4.24
C SER A 474 14.90 17.84 3.22
N THR A 475 16.20 17.69 3.47
CA THR A 475 17.20 18.03 2.46
C THR A 475 17.25 16.92 1.43
N VAL A 476 17.14 17.28 0.15
CA VAL A 476 17.24 16.35 -0.98
C VAL A 476 18.69 16.36 -1.47
N TYR A 477 19.27 15.19 -1.69
CA TYR A 477 20.62 15.03 -2.21
C TYR A 477 20.60 14.18 -3.48
N LEU A 478 21.36 14.56 -4.50
CA LEU A 478 21.75 13.64 -5.56
C LEU A 478 22.94 12.81 -5.06
N VAL A 479 22.93 11.50 -5.32
CA VAL A 479 24.01 10.60 -4.91
C VAL A 479 24.86 10.28 -6.13
N SER A 480 26.04 10.90 -6.25
CA SER A 480 26.92 10.79 -7.42
C SER A 480 27.45 9.37 -7.59
N TYR A 481 27.65 9.00 -8.86
CA TYR A 481 28.38 7.80 -9.25
C TYR A 481 29.75 8.20 -9.83
N PRO A 482 30.83 7.46 -9.52
CA PRO A 482 30.89 6.23 -8.73
C PRO A 482 31.20 6.42 -7.23
N ASP A 483 31.35 7.66 -6.78
CA ASP A 483 32.01 8.00 -5.51
C ASP A 483 31.07 8.28 -4.33
N TYR A 484 29.76 8.15 -4.53
CA TYR A 484 28.72 8.31 -3.49
C TYR A 484 28.69 9.71 -2.83
N GLN A 485 29.16 10.76 -3.49
CA GLN A 485 29.01 12.11 -2.95
C GLN A 485 27.53 12.52 -2.93
N PHE A 486 27.12 13.09 -1.80
CA PHE A 486 25.79 13.64 -1.61
C PHE A 486 25.80 15.12 -1.98
N ILE A 487 25.24 15.44 -3.14
CA ILE A 487 25.18 16.79 -3.68
C ILE A 487 23.81 17.39 -3.29
N PRO A 488 23.76 18.42 -2.42
CA PRO A 488 22.50 18.96 -1.94
C PRO A 488 21.75 19.71 -3.05
N LEU A 489 20.45 19.45 -3.14
CA LEU A 489 19.49 20.25 -3.91
C LEU A 489 18.72 21.12 -2.91
N ASN A 490 19.09 22.38 -2.83
CA ASN A 490 18.48 23.33 -1.90
C ASN A 490 17.07 23.71 -2.38
N LEU A 491 16.07 22.93 -1.97
CA LEU A 491 14.66 23.18 -2.25
C LEU A 491 14.04 23.95 -1.06
N GLN A 492 13.71 25.22 -1.28
CA GLN A 492 13.14 26.07 -0.23
C GLN A 492 11.77 25.56 0.23
N ASP A 493 11.55 25.50 1.54
CA ASP A 493 10.29 25.07 2.17
C ASP A 493 9.82 23.65 1.80
N PHE A 494 10.69 22.81 1.25
CA PHE A 494 10.33 21.43 0.94
C PHE A 494 10.16 20.61 2.24
N ASP A 495 9.01 19.94 2.39
CA ASP A 495 8.74 18.96 3.44
C ASP A 495 8.44 17.60 2.83
N TYR A 496 9.34 16.64 3.02
CA TYR A 496 9.19 15.30 2.44
C TYR A 496 7.96 14.53 2.96
N ARG A 497 7.38 14.93 4.09
CA ARG A 497 6.21 14.24 4.67
C ARG A 497 4.90 14.63 4.01
N SER A 498 4.84 15.82 3.43
CA SER A 498 3.62 16.41 2.88
C SER A 498 3.73 16.74 1.39
N MET A 499 4.93 17.04 0.90
CA MET A 499 5.19 17.49 -0.46
C MET A 499 5.80 16.38 -1.33
N LYS A 500 5.43 16.38 -2.60
CA LYS A 500 6.04 15.58 -3.66
C LYS A 500 7.07 16.43 -4.42
N PHE A 501 7.99 15.78 -5.13
CA PHE A 501 8.81 16.49 -6.11
C PHE A 501 9.02 15.69 -7.39
N HIS A 502 9.30 16.41 -8.46
CA HIS A 502 9.67 15.86 -9.76
C HIS A 502 10.89 16.59 -10.32
N LEU A 503 12.02 15.89 -10.38
CA LEU A 503 13.24 16.33 -11.05
C LEU A 503 13.22 15.88 -12.52
N LEU A 504 13.38 16.83 -13.42
CA LEU A 504 13.48 16.67 -14.86
C LEU A 504 14.85 17.16 -15.33
N ALA A 505 15.59 16.31 -16.04
CA ALA A 505 16.83 16.71 -16.70
C ALA A 505 16.59 16.91 -18.19
N ASP A 506 17.14 17.99 -18.73
CA ASP A 506 17.26 18.26 -20.16
C ASP A 506 18.75 18.43 -20.53
N PRO A 507 19.15 18.76 -21.77
CA PRO A 507 20.56 18.95 -22.11
C PRO A 507 21.29 20.06 -21.35
N LEU A 508 20.60 21.10 -20.89
CA LEU A 508 21.20 22.31 -20.31
C LEU A 508 21.03 22.40 -18.79
N HIS A 509 19.93 21.89 -18.24
CA HIS A 509 19.55 22.12 -16.85
C HIS A 509 18.99 20.88 -16.17
N TYR A 510 18.79 21.01 -14.86
CA TYR A 510 17.93 20.18 -14.04
C TYR A 510 16.83 21.06 -13.44
N LEU A 511 15.58 20.72 -13.71
CA LEU A 511 14.41 21.40 -13.16
C LEU A 511 13.79 20.52 -12.08
N VAL A 512 13.66 21.04 -10.86
CA VAL A 512 12.94 20.38 -9.77
C VAL A 512 11.64 21.12 -9.50
N ARG A 513 10.52 20.41 -9.57
CA ARG A 513 9.17 20.95 -9.32
C ARG A 513 8.60 20.30 -8.08
N TYR A 514 8.02 21.09 -7.20
CA TYR A 514 7.51 20.62 -5.93
C TYR A 514 6.43 21.58 -5.42
N ASP A 515 5.48 21.06 -4.66
CA ASP A 515 4.32 21.81 -4.23
C ASP A 515 3.74 21.25 -2.93
N ASP A 516 3.07 22.14 -2.19
CA ASP A 516 2.26 21.85 -1.00
C ASP A 516 0.76 21.93 -1.33
N GLU A 517 0.42 21.79 -2.63
CA GLU A 517 -0.91 21.97 -3.21
C GLU A 517 -1.49 23.40 -3.14
N THR A 518 -0.87 24.30 -2.39
CA THR A 518 -1.26 25.71 -2.29
C THR A 518 -0.30 26.64 -3.05
N ILE A 519 0.96 26.25 -3.13
CA ILE A 519 2.03 26.98 -3.81
C ILE A 519 2.85 25.98 -4.63
N TYR A 520 2.82 26.17 -5.95
CA TYR A 520 3.61 25.42 -6.91
C TYR A 520 4.96 26.07 -7.09
N ARG A 521 6.04 25.37 -6.76
CA ARG A 521 7.41 25.88 -6.82
C ARG A 521 8.21 25.14 -7.88
N ALA A 522 9.19 25.84 -8.45
CA ALA A 522 10.21 25.22 -9.27
C ALA A 522 11.58 25.83 -8.99
N ALA A 523 12.61 24.98 -9.00
CA ALA A 523 14.01 25.35 -8.85
C ALA A 523 14.78 24.83 -10.06
N LEU A 524 15.54 25.72 -10.71
CA LEU A 524 16.39 25.42 -11.85
C LEU A 524 17.84 25.32 -11.39
N PHE A 525 18.51 24.23 -11.74
CA PHE A 525 19.92 24.00 -11.49
C PHE A 525 20.67 23.84 -12.80
N ASP A 526 21.92 24.29 -12.82
CA ASP A 526 22.83 24.06 -13.94
C ASP A 526 23.38 22.61 -13.94
N LYS A 527 24.28 22.30 -14.89
CA LYS A 527 24.93 20.98 -14.95
C LYS A 527 25.97 20.71 -13.86
N HIS A 528 26.30 21.72 -13.06
CA HIS A 528 27.15 21.64 -11.87
C HIS A 528 26.33 21.67 -10.57
N TYR A 529 25.00 21.50 -10.69
CA TYR A 529 24.06 21.41 -9.58
C TYR A 529 23.96 22.69 -8.73
N GLN A 530 24.40 23.83 -9.28
CA GLN A 530 24.23 25.12 -8.66
C GLN A 530 22.84 25.67 -8.98
N LEU A 531 22.19 26.24 -7.96
CA LEU A 531 20.88 26.86 -8.12
C LEU A 531 21.01 28.12 -8.98
N VAL A 532 20.29 28.16 -10.10
CA VAL A 532 20.31 29.26 -11.07
C VAL A 532 19.13 30.19 -10.85
N ALA A 533 17.93 29.63 -10.71
CA ALA A 533 16.70 30.40 -10.60
C ALA A 533 15.61 29.63 -9.87
N THR A 534 14.65 30.35 -9.28
CA THR A 534 13.46 29.77 -8.63
C THR A 534 12.21 30.53 -9.01
N THR A 535 11.06 29.87 -8.99
CA THR A 535 9.75 30.51 -9.14
C THR A 535 8.72 29.85 -8.23
N SER A 536 7.68 30.59 -7.89
CA SER A 536 6.53 30.12 -7.13
C SER A 536 5.24 30.70 -7.71
N LEU A 537 4.22 29.86 -7.85
CA LEU A 537 2.88 30.23 -8.30
C LEU A 537 1.87 29.79 -7.23
N PRO A 538 1.15 30.72 -6.57
CA PRO A 538 0.08 30.34 -5.67
C PRO A 538 -1.09 29.74 -6.46
N THR A 539 -1.83 28.84 -5.84
CA THR A 539 -3.14 28.45 -6.33
C THR A 539 -4.07 29.67 -6.34
N PRO A 540 -4.86 29.86 -7.42
CA PRO A 540 -5.77 30.99 -7.57
C PRO A 540 -6.88 31.04 -6.52
#